data_AF-A0A2P4Y4N9-F1
#
_entry.id   AF-A0A2P4Y4N9-F1
#
_cell.length_a   1.000
_cell.length_b   1.000
_cell.length_c   1.000
_cell.angle_alpha   90.00
_cell.angle_beta   90.00
_cell.angle_gamma   90.00
#
_symmetry.space_group_name_H-M   'P 1'
#
loop_
_entity.id
_entity.type
_entity.pdbx_description
1 polymer ?
#
loop_
_entity_poly.entity_id
_entity_poly.type
_entity_poly.pdbx_seq_one_letter_code
_entity_poly.pdbx_strand_id
1 'polypeptide(L)'
;MKLSRGQLRVLLRDLLLVASGLRPSCLVDCCALTKELAKLLLDCLDEEEIHEASLVRAVLLDGNVFFVNVDAFVCHKMATGLEQQMYVDVSASLTRPKLVSNSSMKGAGRIQAFAEWTVTACRDLVASQSRVLEWKGPIALNATALAGILLCYPCVYDIYEDHDVAVDEWSEQENCLALCPLLLLQIMAIVYVSD
;
A
#
# COMPACT_ATOMS: atom_id res chain seq x y z
N MET A 1 6.58 -5.66 -23.05
CA MET A 1 5.39 -6.54 -22.94
C MET A 1 4.15 -5.71 -23.29
N LYS A 2 3.13 -6.27 -23.96
CA LYS A 2 1.90 -5.53 -24.32
C LYS A 2 0.74 -6.03 -23.46
N LEU A 3 0.09 -5.13 -22.72
CA LEU A 3 -1.19 -5.42 -22.05
C LEU A 3 -2.21 -5.92 -23.07
N SER A 4 -2.92 -7.00 -22.75
CA SER A 4 -4.08 -7.42 -23.54
C SER A 4 -5.20 -6.39 -23.42
N ARG A 5 -6.13 -6.37 -24.38
CA ARG A 5 -7.31 -5.48 -24.34
C ARG A 5 -8.13 -5.67 -23.07
N GLY A 6 -8.22 -6.91 -22.56
CA GLY A 6 -8.91 -7.22 -21.31
C GLY A 6 -8.22 -6.57 -20.11
N GLN A 7 -6.90 -6.76 -19.98
CA GLN A 7 -6.10 -6.17 -18.90
C GLN A 7 -6.13 -4.64 -18.93
N LEU A 8 -6.03 -4.03 -20.12
CA LEU A 8 -6.13 -2.58 -20.27
C LEU A 8 -7.51 -2.07 -19.80
N ARG A 9 -8.59 -2.78 -20.11
CA ARG A 9 -9.93 -2.39 -19.67
C ARG A 9 -10.09 -2.46 -18.15
N VAL A 10 -9.49 -3.46 -17.51
CA VAL A 10 -9.47 -3.58 -16.04
C VAL A 10 -8.68 -2.42 -15.44
N LEU A 11 -7.47 -2.18 -15.94
CA LEU A 11 -6.61 -1.09 -15.48
C LEU A 11 -7.32 0.27 -15.58
N LEU A 12 -7.93 0.58 -16.72
CA LEU A 12 -8.65 1.85 -16.89
C LEU A 12 -9.83 2.00 -15.93
N ARG A 13 -10.53 0.91 -15.61
CA ARG A 13 -11.62 0.93 -14.63
C ARG A 13 -11.09 1.18 -13.22
N ASP A 14 -10.04 0.47 -12.81
CA ASP A 14 -9.42 0.68 -11.50
C ASP A 14 -8.87 2.10 -11.38
N LEU A 15 -8.22 2.59 -12.42
CA LEU A 15 -7.67 3.93 -12.47
C LEU A 15 -8.76 5.01 -12.42
N LEU A 16 -9.91 4.79 -13.05
CA LEU A 16 -11.06 5.69 -12.94
C LEU A 16 -11.60 5.75 -11.50
N LEU A 17 -11.69 4.60 -10.81
CA LEU A 17 -12.11 4.56 -9.40
C LEU A 17 -11.12 5.27 -8.48
N VAL A 18 -9.82 5.17 -8.78
CA VAL A 18 -8.79 5.92 -8.05
C VAL A 18 -8.89 7.41 -8.36
N ALA A 19 -8.99 7.78 -9.63
CA ALA A 19 -9.11 9.16 -10.06
C ALA A 19 -10.32 9.85 -9.45
N SER A 20 -11.46 9.16 -9.27
CA SER A 20 -12.67 9.72 -8.65
C SER A 20 -12.69 9.64 -7.11
N GLY A 21 -11.56 9.32 -6.47
CA GLY A 21 -11.43 9.23 -5.01
C GLY A 21 -12.21 8.08 -4.35
N LEU A 22 -12.91 7.24 -5.12
CA LEU A 22 -13.70 6.10 -4.60
C LEU A 22 -12.80 4.98 -4.08
N ARG A 23 -11.58 4.89 -4.63
CA ARG A 23 -10.54 3.97 -4.18
C ARG A 23 -9.26 4.75 -3.89
N PRO A 24 -8.63 4.60 -2.72
CA PRO A 24 -7.39 5.33 -2.41
C PRO A 24 -6.23 5.00 -3.36
N SER A 25 -6.14 3.74 -3.81
CA SER A 25 -5.05 3.30 -4.68
C SER A 25 -5.35 1.97 -5.39
N CYS A 26 -4.58 1.67 -6.44
CA CYS A 26 -4.52 0.35 -7.07
C CYS A 26 -3.08 -0.05 -7.43
N LEU A 27 -2.82 -1.36 -7.50
CA LEU A 27 -1.52 -1.96 -7.82
C LEU A 27 -1.53 -2.48 -9.25
N VAL A 28 -0.43 -2.25 -9.97
CA VAL A 28 -0.12 -2.80 -11.28
C VAL A 28 1.29 -3.40 -11.24
N ASP A 29 1.40 -4.66 -11.64
CA ASP A 29 2.68 -5.38 -11.74
C ASP A 29 3.65 -4.65 -12.69
N CYS A 30 4.93 -4.47 -12.31
CA CYS A 30 5.92 -3.80 -13.16
C CYS A 30 6.20 -4.53 -14.46
N CYS A 31 5.99 -5.85 -14.52
CA CYS A 31 6.13 -6.60 -15.77
C CYS A 31 5.12 -6.10 -16.81
N ALA A 32 4.04 -5.47 -16.35
CA ALA A 32 2.94 -4.98 -17.15
C ALA A 32 3.03 -3.49 -17.50
N LEU A 33 3.73 -2.66 -16.70
CA LEU A 33 3.72 -1.21 -16.87
C LEU A 33 5.08 -0.55 -16.55
N THR A 34 5.66 0.16 -17.52
CA THR A 34 6.89 0.94 -17.33
C THR A 34 6.59 2.33 -16.74
N LYS A 35 7.62 3.02 -16.25
CA LYS A 35 7.53 4.40 -15.77
C LYS A 35 6.92 5.35 -16.81
N GLU A 36 7.37 5.23 -18.05
CA GLU A 36 6.93 6.07 -19.17
C GLU A 36 5.45 5.83 -19.50
N LEU A 37 5.02 4.56 -19.46
CA LEU A 37 3.61 4.21 -19.68
C LEU A 37 2.73 4.65 -18.51
N ALA A 38 3.20 4.54 -17.28
CA ALA A 38 2.49 5.06 -16.11
C ALA A 38 2.29 6.58 -16.23
N LYS A 39 3.34 7.30 -16.64
CA LYS A 39 3.23 8.74 -16.92
C LYS A 39 2.23 9.03 -18.03
N LEU A 40 2.33 8.32 -19.16
CA LEU A 40 1.41 8.50 -20.29
C LEU A 40 -0.05 8.30 -19.88
N LEU A 41 -0.34 7.32 -19.03
CA LEU A 41 -1.69 7.10 -18.50
C LEU A 41 -2.17 8.27 -17.64
N LEU A 42 -1.30 8.85 -16.82
CA LEU A 42 -1.64 10.04 -16.03
C LEU A 42 -1.90 11.25 -16.92
N ASP A 43 -1.09 11.44 -17.96
CA ASP A 43 -1.26 12.52 -18.94
C ASP A 43 -2.61 12.36 -19.68
N CYS A 44 -2.98 11.14 -20.08
CA CYS A 44 -4.29 10.87 -20.69
C CYS A 44 -5.47 11.08 -19.74
N LEU A 45 -5.33 10.80 -18.44
CA LEU A 45 -6.40 11.10 -17.48
C LEU A 45 -6.69 12.60 -17.38
N ASP A 46 -5.64 13.43 -17.49
CA ASP A 46 -5.78 14.88 -17.42
C ASP A 46 -6.51 15.44 -18.66
N GLU A 47 -6.42 14.76 -19.81
CA GLU A 47 -7.14 15.11 -21.05
C GLU A 47 -8.64 14.78 -21.00
N GLU A 48 -9.06 13.81 -20.17
CA GLU A 48 -10.46 13.33 -20.09
C GLU A 48 -11.36 14.19 -19.18
N GLU A 49 -10.94 15.41 -18.83
CA GLU A 49 -11.66 16.37 -17.96
C GLU A 49 -12.13 15.82 -16.60
N ILE A 50 -11.54 14.72 -16.12
CA ILE A 50 -11.80 14.18 -14.78
C ILE A 50 -11.20 15.16 -13.77
N HIS A 51 -12.05 15.92 -13.08
CA HIS A 51 -11.62 17.00 -12.16
C HIS A 51 -10.57 16.58 -11.13
N GLU A 52 -10.61 15.33 -10.67
CA GLU A 52 -9.73 14.78 -9.64
C GLU A 52 -8.52 14.01 -10.22
N ALA A 53 -8.38 13.91 -11.55
CA ALA A 53 -7.23 13.25 -12.18
C ALA A 53 -5.90 13.84 -11.72
N SER A 54 -5.86 15.16 -11.51
CA SER A 54 -4.69 15.89 -11.01
C SER A 54 -4.23 15.46 -9.60
N LEU A 55 -5.07 14.76 -8.83
CA LEU A 55 -4.77 14.21 -7.51
C LEU A 55 -4.14 12.82 -7.56
N VAL A 56 -4.13 12.17 -8.74
CA VAL A 56 -3.52 10.85 -8.88
C VAL A 56 -1.99 10.97 -9.01
N ARG A 57 -1.26 10.05 -8.40
CA ARG A 57 0.18 9.88 -8.51
C ARG A 57 0.51 8.44 -8.84
N ALA A 58 1.49 8.21 -9.70
CA ALA A 58 2.10 6.89 -9.84
C ALA A 58 3.29 6.78 -8.88
N VAL A 59 3.30 5.78 -8.02
CA VAL A 59 4.39 5.47 -7.10
C VAL A 59 5.04 4.17 -7.57
N LEU A 60 6.32 4.26 -7.92
CA LEU A 60 7.16 3.12 -8.23
C LEU A 60 7.86 2.68 -6.96
N LEU A 61 7.60 1.45 -6.53
CA LEU A 61 8.18 0.88 -5.31
C LEU A 61 8.57 -0.57 -5.58
N ASP A 62 9.85 -0.89 -5.44
CA ASP A 62 10.41 -2.25 -5.54
C ASP A 62 9.92 -3.04 -6.76
N GLY A 63 9.92 -2.40 -7.93
CA GLY A 63 9.41 -3.01 -9.15
C GLY A 63 7.89 -3.23 -9.11
N ASN A 64 7.12 -2.32 -8.52
CA ASN A 64 5.67 -2.30 -8.61
C ASN A 64 5.20 -0.88 -8.89
N VAL A 65 4.09 -0.74 -9.60
CA VAL A 65 3.47 0.58 -9.86
C VAL A 65 2.16 0.67 -9.11
N PHE A 66 2.05 1.68 -8.25
CA PHE A 66 0.81 1.99 -7.55
C PHE A 66 0.26 3.31 -8.10
N PHE A 67 -1.00 3.33 -8.50
CA PHE A 67 -1.70 4.61 -8.72
C PHE A 67 -2.41 4.98 -7.42
N VAL A 68 -2.15 6.17 -6.91
CA VAL A 68 -2.61 6.63 -5.60
C VAL A 68 -3.32 7.97 -5.79
N ASN A 69 -4.57 8.06 -5.33
CA ASN A 69 -5.23 9.34 -5.15
C ASN A 69 -4.75 9.93 -3.83
N VAL A 70 -4.03 11.06 -3.91
CA VAL A 70 -3.34 11.66 -2.76
C VAL A 70 -4.31 11.95 -1.62
N ASP A 71 -5.42 12.62 -1.91
CA ASP A 71 -6.36 13.06 -0.88
C ASP A 71 -7.08 11.87 -0.24
N ALA A 72 -7.59 10.95 -1.05
CA ALA A 72 -8.28 9.76 -0.56
C ALA A 72 -7.32 8.88 0.28
N PHE A 73 -6.07 8.72 -0.16
CA PHE A 73 -5.07 7.95 0.56
C PHE A 73 -4.68 8.59 1.89
N VAL A 74 -4.35 9.88 1.89
CA VAL A 74 -3.96 10.61 3.11
C VAL A 74 -5.13 10.64 4.09
N CYS A 75 -6.34 10.96 3.63
CA CYS A 75 -7.53 10.95 4.47
C CYS A 75 -7.74 9.58 5.12
N HIS A 76 -7.69 8.50 4.33
CA HIS A 76 -7.86 7.15 4.83
C HIS A 76 -6.79 6.76 5.88
N LYS A 77 -5.52 7.07 5.61
CA LYS A 77 -4.42 6.71 6.52
C LYS A 77 -4.38 7.56 7.79
N MET A 78 -4.74 8.83 7.72
CA MET A 78 -4.70 9.72 8.88
C MET A 78 -5.96 9.60 9.75
N ALA A 79 -7.12 9.29 9.17
CA ALA A 79 -8.37 9.14 9.93
C ALA A 79 -8.39 7.92 10.85
N THR A 80 -7.71 6.83 10.47
CA THR A 80 -7.74 5.55 11.20
C THR A 80 -6.78 5.51 12.40
N GLY A 81 -5.83 6.44 12.49
CA GLY A 81 -4.77 6.42 13.49
C GLY A 81 -3.79 5.28 13.24
N LEU A 82 -2.56 5.61 12.83
CA LEU A 82 -1.56 4.61 12.42
C LEU A 82 -1.16 3.64 13.55
N GLU A 83 -1.31 4.06 14.81
CA GLU A 83 -1.08 3.24 16.00
C GLU A 83 -2.22 2.26 16.30
N GLN A 84 -3.40 2.44 15.69
CA GLN A 84 -4.56 1.55 15.85
C GLN A 84 -4.61 0.47 14.76
N GLN A 85 -3.70 0.49 13.78
CA GLN A 85 -3.62 -0.54 12.76
C GLN A 85 -3.15 -1.87 13.36
N MET A 86 -3.76 -2.96 12.90
CA MET A 86 -3.34 -4.31 13.27
C MET A 86 -2.19 -4.76 12.37
N TYR A 87 -1.08 -5.14 13.00
CA TYR A 87 0.11 -5.64 12.33
C TYR A 87 0.14 -7.16 12.47
N VAL A 88 0.25 -7.88 11.36
CA VAL A 88 0.14 -9.34 11.34
C VAL A 88 1.38 -9.92 10.68
N ASP A 89 2.09 -10.74 11.43
CA ASP A 89 3.17 -11.59 10.96
C ASP A 89 2.59 -12.76 10.15
N VAL A 90 2.99 -12.84 8.89
CA VAL A 90 2.61 -13.87 7.91
C VAL A 90 3.82 -14.66 7.41
N SER A 91 4.88 -14.76 8.22
CA SER A 91 6.08 -15.52 7.87
C SER A 91 5.78 -16.99 7.58
N ALA A 92 6.45 -17.53 6.55
CA ALA A 92 6.28 -18.93 6.14
C ALA A 92 6.60 -19.94 7.25
N SER A 93 7.48 -19.57 8.19
CA SER A 93 7.84 -20.37 9.37
C SER A 93 6.69 -20.54 10.37
N LEU A 94 5.63 -19.73 10.25
CA LEU A 94 4.46 -19.82 11.10
C LEU A 94 3.45 -20.85 10.60
N THR A 95 2.93 -21.66 11.52
CA THR A 95 1.78 -22.55 11.23
C THR A 95 0.46 -21.80 11.04
N ARG A 96 0.40 -20.54 11.48
CA ARG A 96 -0.73 -19.62 11.31
C ARG A 96 -0.24 -18.17 11.49
N PRO A 97 -0.86 -17.17 10.83
CA PRO A 97 -0.49 -15.77 11.05
C PRO A 97 -0.61 -15.37 12.52
N LYS A 98 0.23 -14.43 12.96
CA LYS A 98 0.29 -13.97 14.35
C LYS A 98 0.18 -12.46 14.44
N LEU A 99 -0.56 -11.96 15.41
CA LEU A 99 -0.61 -10.53 15.70
C LEU A 99 0.73 -10.07 16.28
N VAL A 100 1.35 -9.05 15.66
CA VAL A 100 2.53 -8.38 16.18
C VAL A 100 2.10 -7.50 17.34
N SER A 101 2.66 -7.75 18.53
CA SER A 101 2.31 -7.01 19.75
C SER A 101 3.32 -5.92 20.07
N ASN A 102 2.80 -4.79 20.58
CA ASN A 102 3.59 -3.70 21.17
C ASN A 102 4.23 -4.06 22.52
N SER A 103 3.90 -5.22 23.11
CA SER A 103 4.46 -5.64 24.41
C SER A 103 5.93 -6.06 24.32
N SER A 104 6.43 -6.35 23.11
CA SER A 104 7.83 -6.66 22.86
C SER A 104 8.56 -5.44 22.30
N MET A 105 9.82 -5.19 22.71
CA MET A 105 10.61 -4.07 22.19
C MET A 105 10.75 -4.11 20.67
N LYS A 106 10.99 -5.31 20.10
CA LYS A 106 11.10 -5.49 18.65
C LYS A 106 9.77 -5.23 17.93
N GLY A 107 8.65 -5.71 18.47
CA GLY A 107 7.32 -5.47 17.90
C GLY A 107 6.92 -4.00 17.95
N ALA A 108 7.15 -3.32 19.08
CA ALA A 108 6.92 -1.89 19.21
C ALA A 108 7.74 -1.07 18.20
N GLY A 109 9.03 -1.39 18.04
CA GLY A 109 9.90 -0.72 17.06
C GLY A 109 9.41 -0.86 15.61
N ARG A 110 8.85 -2.02 15.23
CA ARG A 110 8.29 -2.21 13.87
C ARG A 110 7.00 -1.45 13.66
N ILE A 111 6.07 -1.51 14.63
CA ILE A 111 4.82 -0.73 14.59
C ILE A 111 5.14 0.76 14.43
N GLN A 112 6.14 1.25 15.18
CA GLN A 112 6.63 2.61 15.05
C GLN A 112 7.22 2.88 13.66
N ALA A 113 8.08 2.00 13.15
CA ALA A 113 8.68 2.15 11.81
C ALA A 113 7.61 2.22 10.70
N PHE A 114 6.57 1.39 10.78
CA PHE A 114 5.43 1.43 9.86
C PHE A 114 4.66 2.76 9.94
N ALA A 115 4.39 3.24 11.14
CA ALA A 115 3.71 4.51 11.35
C ALA A 115 4.53 5.68 10.81
N GLU A 116 5.82 5.77 11.17
CA GLU A 116 6.74 6.82 10.73
C GLU A 116 6.91 6.83 9.21
N TRP A 117 7.06 5.65 8.60
CA TRP A 117 7.14 5.54 7.15
C TRP A 117 5.83 5.99 6.49
N THR A 118 4.67 5.58 7.01
CA THR A 118 3.36 5.97 6.44
C THR A 118 3.15 7.49 6.51
N VAL A 119 3.51 8.14 7.62
CA VAL A 119 3.46 9.61 7.73
C VAL A 119 4.37 10.27 6.70
N THR A 120 5.58 9.73 6.52
CA THR A 120 6.55 10.25 5.55
C THR A 120 6.03 10.10 4.12
N ALA A 121 5.53 8.93 3.77
CA ALA A 121 4.92 8.64 2.47
C ALA A 121 3.74 9.58 2.15
N CYS A 122 2.84 9.81 3.11
CA CYS A 122 1.74 10.76 2.97
C CYS A 122 2.25 12.20 2.76
N ARG A 123 3.27 12.61 3.53
CA ARG A 123 3.88 13.93 3.39
C ARG A 123 4.50 14.12 2.01
N ASP A 124 5.24 13.13 1.54
CA ASP A 124 5.91 13.15 0.25
C ASP A 124 4.90 13.21 -0.90
N LEU A 125 3.78 12.47 -0.80
CA LEU A 125 2.69 12.53 -1.77
C LEU A 125 2.07 13.94 -1.86
N VAL A 126 1.82 14.58 -0.72
CA VAL A 126 1.22 15.93 -0.65
C VAL A 126 2.21 17.00 -1.13
N ALA A 127 3.48 16.89 -0.76
CA ALA A 127 4.49 17.88 -1.11
C ALA A 127 4.98 17.77 -2.58
N SER A 128 4.86 16.57 -3.18
CA SER A 128 5.39 16.32 -4.52
C SER A 128 4.56 16.96 -5.63
N GLN A 129 5.24 17.76 -6.43
CA GLN A 129 4.74 18.25 -7.72
C GLN A 129 4.91 17.21 -8.85
N SER A 130 5.71 16.17 -8.63
CA SER A 130 5.89 15.10 -9.63
C SER A 130 4.69 14.17 -9.64
N ARG A 131 4.20 13.86 -10.85
CA ARG A 131 3.13 12.88 -11.10
C ARG A 131 3.60 11.43 -10.91
N VAL A 132 4.90 11.20 -11.06
CA VAL A 132 5.53 9.89 -10.93
C VAL A 132 6.62 9.98 -9.86
N LEU A 133 6.46 9.21 -8.79
CA LEU A 133 7.39 9.14 -7.67
C LEU A 133 8.12 7.80 -7.71
N GLU A 134 9.41 7.83 -7.43
CA GLU A 134 10.21 6.62 -7.22
C GLU A 134 10.57 6.55 -5.75
N TRP A 135 10.06 5.53 -5.07
CA TRP A 135 10.33 5.26 -3.68
C TRP A 135 11.20 4.03 -3.54
N LYS A 136 12.07 4.07 -2.55
CA LYS A 136 12.79 2.91 -2.05
C LYS A 136 12.12 2.49 -0.75
N GLY A 137 11.79 1.21 -0.64
CA GLY A 137 11.30 0.68 0.63
C GLY A 137 12.35 0.88 1.74
N PRO A 138 11.93 1.23 2.97
CA PRO A 138 12.86 1.27 4.09
C PRO A 138 13.33 -0.16 4.39
N ILE A 139 14.62 -0.32 4.69
CA ILE A 139 15.26 -1.63 4.96
C ILE A 139 14.55 -2.39 6.10
N ALA A 140 13.92 -1.68 7.03
CA ALA A 140 13.22 -2.25 8.16
C ALA A 140 11.85 -2.87 7.79
N LEU A 141 11.31 -2.60 6.60
CA LEU A 141 9.98 -3.06 6.19
C LEU A 141 10.06 -3.85 4.89
N ASN A 142 9.34 -4.95 4.80
CA ASN A 142 9.29 -5.74 3.57
C ASN A 142 8.29 -5.15 2.55
N ALA A 143 8.47 -5.48 1.26
CA ALA A 143 7.63 -4.99 0.17
C ALA A 143 6.14 -5.35 0.28
N THR A 144 5.79 -6.53 0.82
CA THR A 144 4.39 -6.95 1.07
C THR A 144 3.70 -6.00 2.05
N ALA A 145 4.41 -5.60 3.10
CA ALA A 145 3.87 -4.67 4.09
C ALA A 145 3.63 -3.29 3.48
N LEU A 146 4.58 -2.78 2.71
CA LEU A 146 4.46 -1.50 2.01
C LEU A 146 3.34 -1.53 0.98
N ALA A 147 3.21 -2.62 0.22
CA ALA A 147 2.12 -2.81 -0.73
C ALA A 147 0.75 -2.83 -0.02
N GLY A 148 0.64 -3.53 1.11
CA GLY A 148 -0.57 -3.53 1.93
C GLY A 148 -0.93 -2.15 2.47
N ILE A 149 0.07 -1.37 2.90
CA ILE A 149 -0.12 0.02 3.31
C ILE A 149 -0.64 0.84 2.13
N LEU A 150 0.05 0.80 0.99
CA LEU A 150 -0.33 1.54 -0.21
C LEU A 150 -1.74 1.17 -0.68
N LEU A 151 -2.13 -0.10 -0.59
CA LEU A 151 -3.46 -0.61 -0.95
C LEU A 151 -4.53 -0.39 0.11
N CYS A 152 -4.21 0.29 1.20
CA CYS A 152 -5.14 0.55 2.31
C CYS A 152 -5.77 -0.75 2.86
N TYR A 153 -4.99 -1.83 2.95
CA TYR A 153 -5.47 -3.04 3.61
C TYR A 153 -5.77 -2.76 5.09
N PRO A 154 -6.81 -3.41 5.65
CA PRO A 154 -7.25 -3.19 7.02
C PRO A 154 -6.24 -3.64 8.07
N CYS A 155 -5.25 -4.44 7.66
CA CYS A 155 -4.10 -4.84 8.46
C CYS A 155 -2.83 -4.70 7.62
N VAL A 156 -1.72 -4.48 8.31
CA VAL A 156 -0.39 -4.47 7.70
C VAL A 156 0.19 -5.87 7.85
N TYR A 157 0.44 -6.53 6.72
CA TYR A 157 1.05 -7.86 6.69
C TYR A 157 2.56 -7.72 6.61
N ASP A 158 3.27 -8.24 7.60
CA ASP A 158 4.73 -8.27 7.66
C ASP A 158 5.22 -9.72 7.63
N ILE A 159 6.41 -9.95 7.08
CA ILE A 159 7.12 -11.23 7.19
C ILE A 159 8.10 -11.02 8.34
N TYR A 160 7.60 -11.22 9.56
CA TYR A 160 8.39 -11.09 10.78
C TYR A 160 9.29 -12.32 10.95
N GLU A 161 10.40 -12.35 10.21
CA GLU A 161 11.56 -13.11 10.67
C GLU A 161 12.45 -12.20 11.52
N ASP A 162 13.04 -12.78 12.54
CA ASP A 162 14.00 -12.13 13.44
C ASP A 162 15.37 -11.95 12.76
N HIS A 163 15.40 -11.79 11.45
CA HIS A 163 16.61 -11.55 10.67
C HIS A 163 16.92 -10.06 10.70
N ASP A 164 18.14 -9.71 11.11
CA ASP A 164 18.61 -8.34 11.31
C ASP A 164 18.64 -7.49 10.01
N VAL A 165 18.31 -8.08 8.86
CA VAL A 165 18.28 -7.39 7.57
C VAL A 165 17.19 -8.02 6.71
N ALA A 166 16.29 -7.22 6.14
CA ALA A 166 15.53 -7.63 4.96
C ALA A 166 16.54 -7.85 3.84
N VAL A 167 16.99 -9.10 3.65
CA VAL A 167 17.90 -9.43 2.55
C VAL A 167 17.08 -9.26 1.27
N ASP A 168 17.54 -8.31 0.47
CA ASP A 168 16.95 -7.86 -0.79
C ASP A 168 17.13 -8.95 -1.85
N GLU A 169 16.38 -10.04 -1.69
CA GLU A 169 16.29 -11.09 -2.69
C GLU A 169 14.91 -11.70 -2.59
N TRP A 170 14.25 -11.81 -3.74
CA TRP A 170 13.01 -12.56 -4.01
C TRP A 170 13.14 -14.07 -3.69
N SER A 171 14.00 -14.43 -2.75
CA SER A 171 14.20 -15.75 -2.17
C SER A 171 12.90 -16.21 -1.53
N GLU A 172 12.08 -16.93 -2.31
CA GLU A 172 11.10 -17.94 -1.88
C GLU A 172 10.38 -17.65 -0.55
N GLN A 173 10.03 -16.40 -0.28
CA GLN A 173 9.24 -16.01 0.89
C GLN A 173 7.80 -16.32 0.53
N GLU A 174 7.45 -17.60 0.63
CA GLU A 174 6.09 -18.09 0.47
C GLU A 174 5.20 -17.40 1.50
N ASN A 175 4.58 -16.30 1.10
CA ASN A 175 3.57 -15.62 1.88
C ASN A 175 2.50 -16.65 2.29
N CYS A 176 2.39 -16.93 3.59
CA CYS A 176 1.45 -17.93 4.08
C CYS A 176 -0.02 -17.54 3.87
N LEU A 177 -0.33 -16.30 3.45
CA LEU A 177 -1.68 -15.90 3.04
C LEU A 177 -2.23 -16.80 1.93
N ALA A 178 -1.38 -17.34 1.06
CA ALA A 178 -1.79 -18.29 0.02
C ALA A 178 -2.25 -19.65 0.62
N LEU A 179 -1.76 -19.99 1.82
CA LEU A 179 -1.97 -21.28 2.48
C LEU A 179 -2.99 -21.20 3.63
N CYS A 180 -3.17 -20.02 4.22
CA CYS A 180 -4.03 -19.77 5.38
C CYS A 180 -4.85 -18.48 5.16
N PRO A 181 -6.10 -18.56 4.67
CA PRO A 181 -6.93 -17.38 4.48
C PRO A 181 -7.24 -16.71 5.83
N LEU A 182 -6.95 -15.42 5.93
CA LEU A 182 -7.29 -14.62 7.10
C LEU A 182 -8.72 -14.11 7.02
N LEU A 183 -9.52 -14.42 8.03
CA LEU A 183 -10.82 -13.79 8.22
C LEU A 183 -10.64 -12.56 9.10
N LEU A 184 -10.68 -11.36 8.50
CA LEU A 184 -10.70 -10.12 9.24
C LEU A 184 -12.12 -9.60 9.40
N LEU A 185 -12.56 -9.41 10.63
CA LEU A 185 -13.84 -8.78 10.95
C LEU A 185 -13.56 -7.40 11.54
N GLN A 186 -13.79 -6.35 10.75
CA GLN A 186 -13.76 -4.99 11.25
C GLN A 186 -15.05 -4.72 12.01
N ILE A 187 -14.97 -4.63 13.34
CA ILE A 187 -16.10 -4.25 14.19
C ILE A 187 -15.86 -2.81 14.63
N MET A 188 -16.63 -1.86 14.08
CA MET A 188 -16.69 -0.51 14.60
C MET A 188 -17.75 -0.43 15.70
N ALA A 189 -17.35 -0.08 16.92
CA ALA A 189 -18.27 0.35 17.95
C ALA A 189 -18.48 1.86 17.81
N ILE A 190 -19.70 2.30 17.47
CA ILE A 190 -20.06 3.72 17.52
C ILE A 190 -20.29 4.07 18.99
N VAL A 191 -19.33 4.76 19.60
CA VAL A 191 -19.49 5.33 20.94
C VAL A 191 -20.20 6.67 20.78
N TYR A 192 -21.49 6.70 21.12
CA TYR A 192 -22.21 7.96 21.28
C TYR A 192 -21.70 8.65 22.55
N VAL A 193 -20.96 9.74 22.39
CA VAL A 193 -20.73 10.68 23.49
C VAL A 193 -22.01 11.49 23.64
N SER A 194 -22.68 11.34 24.77
CA SER A 194 -23.82 12.19 25.12
C SER A 194 -23.27 13.47 25.73
N ASP A 195 -23.60 14.62 25.16
CA ASP A 195 -23.30 15.95 25.72
C ASP A 195 -24.01 16.17 27.08
#